data_AF-A0A2Y9TU27-F1
#
_entry.id   AF-A0A2Y9TU27-F1
#
_cell.length_a   1.000
_cell.length_b   1.000
_cell.length_c   1.000
_cell.angle_alpha   90.00
_cell.angle_beta   90.00
_cell.angle_gamma   90.00
#
_symmetry.space_group_name_H-M   'P 1'
#
loop_
_entity.id
_entity.type
_entity.pdbx_description
1 polymer ?
#
loop_
_entity_poly.entity_id
_entity_poly.type
_entity_poly.pdbx_seq_one_letter_code
_entity_poly.pdbx_strand_id
1 'polypeptide(L)' 'MELTDFILHAQQSCPDALVTIEIDPIKSVVKIQWRWDDKQGERLFERAILFKELNYDEAITVFLSRCKLAMDTLCDE' A
#
# COMPACT_ATOMS: atom_id res chain seq x y z
N MET A 1 3.88 -6.42 9.36
CA MET A 1 4.34 -6.72 8.00
C MET A 1 5.32 -5.64 7.59
N GLU A 2 6.46 -6.02 7.04
CA GLU A 2 7.48 -5.07 6.57
C GLU A 2 7.11 -4.50 5.20
N LEU A 3 7.76 -3.41 4.80
CA LEU A 3 7.54 -2.78 3.49
C LEU A 3 7.92 -3.72 2.34
N THR A 4 9.00 -4.47 2.50
CA THR A 4 9.47 -5.51 1.59
C THR A 4 8.44 -6.61 1.39
N ASP A 5 7.80 -7.07 2.47
CA ASP A 5 6.72 -8.07 2.37
C ASP A 5 5.52 -7.53 1.59
N PHE A 6 5.16 -6.27 1.79
CA PHE A 6 4.07 -5.62 1.07
C PHE A 6 4.35 -5.50 -0.44
N ILE A 7 5.57 -5.10 -0.81
CA ILE A 7 5.98 -4.98 -2.22
C ILE A 7 5.97 -6.37 -2.88
N LEU A 8 6.52 -7.39 -2.21
CA LEU A 8 6.51 -8.76 -2.71
C LEU A 8 5.09 -9.28 -2.92
N HIS A 9 4.18 -8.99 -1.99
CA HIS A 9 2.78 -9.39 -2.11
C HIS A 9 2.10 -8.71 -3.29
N ALA A 10 2.27 -7.39 -3.44
CA ALA A 10 1.72 -6.65 -4.58
C ALA A 10 2.23 -7.19 -5.93
N GLN A 11 3.51 -7.58 -6.02
CA GLN A 11 4.10 -8.21 -7.20
C GLN A 11 3.53 -9.61 -7.48
N GLN A 12 3.25 -10.41 -6.45
CA GLN A 12 2.63 -11.73 -6.60
C GLN A 12 1.18 -11.64 -7.06
N SER A 13 0.44 -10.66 -6.53
CA SER A 13 -0.96 -10.41 -6.92
C SER A 13 -1.07 -9.87 -8.34
N CYS A 14 -0.22 -8.94 -8.74
CA CYS A 14 -0.19 -8.41 -10.10
C CYS A 14 1.25 -8.05 -10.51
N PRO A 15 1.90 -8.86 -11.37
CA PRO A 15 3.32 -8.69 -11.72
C PRO A 15 3.65 -7.36 -12.39
N ASP A 16 2.70 -6.80 -13.14
CA ASP A 16 2.86 -5.55 -13.90
C ASP A 16 2.47 -4.32 -13.08
N ALA A 17 2.14 -4.49 -11.79
CA ALA A 17 1.66 -3.40 -10.98
C ALA A 17 2.78 -2.46 -10.51
N LEU A 18 2.49 -1.16 -10.57
CA LEU A 18 3.33 -0.11 -10.03
C LEU A 18 2.93 0.19 -8.58
N VAL A 19 3.85 -0.09 -7.65
CA VAL A 19 3.74 0.34 -6.25
C VAL A 19 4.48 1.68 -6.08
N THR A 20 3.76 2.72 -5.67
CA THR A 20 4.33 4.03 -5.30
C THR A 20 4.14 4.26 -3.81
N ILE A 21 5.22 4.58 -3.10
CA ILE A 21 5.18 4.96 -1.68
C ILE A 21 5.64 6.40 -1.60
N GLU A 22 4.75 7.28 -1.14
CA GLU A 22 5.02 8.70 -0.98
C GLU A 22 5.06 9.03 0.51
N ILE A 23 6.13 9.69 0.95
CA ILE A 23 6.33 10.14 2.32
C ILE A 23 6.34 11.67 2.30
N ASP A 24 5.35 12.30 2.91
CA ASP A 24 5.31 13.74 3.12
C ASP A 24 5.72 14.03 4.58
N PRO A 25 6.99 14.43 4.83
CA PRO A 25 7.48 14.67 6.18
C PRO A 25 6.89 15.95 6.81
N ILE A 26 6.46 16.92 5.98
CA ILE A 26 5.87 18.17 6.48
C ILE A 26 4.46 17.90 7.00
N LYS A 27 3.69 17.09 6.26
CA LYS A 27 2.35 16.67 6.67
C LYS A 27 2.36 15.48 7.61
N SER A 28 3.52 14.85 7.85
CA SER A 28 3.65 13.58 8.58
C SER A 28 2.75 12.48 7.99
N VAL A 29 2.66 12.39 6.67
CA VAL A 29 1.80 11.42 5.97
C VAL A 29 2.63 10.42 5.20
N VAL A 30 2.23 9.15 5.25
CA VAL A 30 2.65 8.12 4.28
C VAL A 30 1.47 7.69 3.46
N LYS A 31 1.67 7.67 2.15
CA LYS A 31 0.69 7.28 1.16
C LYS A 31 1.25 6.12 0.34
N ILE A 32 0.40 5.14 0.08
CA ILE A 32 0.69 4.01 -0.77
C ILE A 32 -0.32 4.01 -1.91
N GLN A 33 0.19 3.88 -3.12
CA GLN A 33 -0.57 3.67 -4.32
C GLN A 33 -0.12 2.37 -4.97
N TRP A 34 -1.08 1.55 -5.37
CA TRP A 34 -0.86 0.34 -6.16
C TRP A 34 -1.70 0.47 -7.41
N ARG A 35 -1.04 0.54 -8.56
CA ARG A 35 -1.66 0.73 -9.87
C ARG A 35 -1.37 -0.45 -10.76
N TRP A 36 -2.38 -0.92 -11.48
CA TRP A 36 -2.23 -2.01 -12.44
C TRP A 36 -3.28 -1.87 -13.53
N ASP A 37 -3.01 -2.44 -14.71
CA ASP A 37 -4.01 -2.54 -15.77
C ASP A 37 -4.69 -3.90 -15.71
N ASP A 38 -6.03 -3.91 -15.79
CA ASP A 38 -6.81 -5.12 -16.03
C ASP A 38 -7.52 -5.06 -17.40
N LYS A 39 -8.30 -6.09 -17.73
CA LYS A 39 -9.05 -6.15 -19.00
C LYS A 39 -10.13 -5.06 -19.15
N GLN A 40 -10.43 -4.33 -18.07
CA GLN A 40 -11.43 -3.27 -17.99
C GLN A 40 -10.79 -1.87 -17.90
N GLY A 41 -9.46 -1.77 -17.73
CA GLY A 41 -8.69 -0.53 -17.74
C GLY A 41 -7.74 -0.39 -16.55
N GLU A 42 -7.26 0.83 -16.33
CA GLU A 42 -6.38 1.13 -15.19
C GLU A 42 -7.16 1.00 -13.87
N ARG A 43 -6.60 0.24 -12.95
CA ARG A 43 -7.02 0.11 -11.56
C ARG A 43 -6.04 0.82 -10.65
N LEU A 44 -6.59 1.48 -9.64
CA LEU A 44 -5.84 2.20 -8.63
C LEU A 44 -6.38 1.85 -7.25
N PHE A 45 -5.51 1.30 -6.41
CA PHE A 45 -5.69 1.24 -4.99
C PHE A 45 -4.85 2.33 -4.32
N GLU A 46 -5.46 3.10 -3.43
CA GLU A 46 -4.78 4.19 -2.72
C GLU A 46 -5.16 4.20 -1.24
N ARG A 47 -4.16 4.30 -0.38
CA ARG A 47 -4.32 4.48 1.07
C ARG A 47 -3.30 5.48 1.60
N ALA A 48 -3.67 6.22 2.64
CA ALA A 48 -2.77 7.11 3.36
C ALA A 48 -2.98 6.98 4.87
N ILE A 49 -1.91 7.21 5.63
CA ILE A 49 -1.92 7.32 7.09
C ILE A 49 -1.20 8.59 7.52
N LEU A 50 -1.76 9.26 8.53
CA LEU A 50 -1.12 10.35 9.26
C LEU A 50 -0.38 9.77 10.47
N PHE A 51 0.91 10.05 10.59
CA PHE A 51 1.66 9.76 11.80
C PHE A 51 1.33 10.78 12.88
N LYS A 52 0.90 10.29 14.04
CA LYS A 52 0.88 11.06 15.28
C LYS A 52 2.12 10.67 16.09
N GLU A 53 2.72 11.67 16.72
CA GLU A 53 4.14 11.82 17.11
C GLU A 53 4.85 10.73 17.95
N LEU A 54 4.29 9.53 18.19
CA LEU A 54 4.85 8.66 19.24
C LEU A 54 5.25 7.23 18.86
N ASN A 55 4.96 6.70 17.66
CA ASN A 55 5.52 5.41 17.20
C ASN A 55 5.36 5.23 15.68
N TYR A 56 6.32 5.76 14.90
CA TYR A 56 6.31 5.69 13.44
C TYR A 56 6.36 4.23 12.93
N ASP A 57 7.25 3.40 13.48
CA ASP A 57 7.45 2.02 13.01
C ASP A 57 6.21 1.14 13.23
N GLU A 58 5.56 1.27 14.39
CA GLU A 58 4.34 0.54 14.71
C GLU A 58 3.17 1.01 13.82
N ALA A 59 3.04 2.32 13.61
CA ALA A 59 2.02 2.89 12.74
C ALA A 59 2.20 2.45 11.28
N ILE A 60 3.42 2.43 10.76
CA ILE A 60 3.75 1.92 9.42
C ILE A 60 3.39 0.43 9.32
N THR A 61 3.80 -0.37 10.29
CA THR A 61 3.56 -1.82 10.31
C THR A 61 2.06 -2.14 10.28
N VAL A 62 1.27 -1.46 11.10
CA VAL A 62 -0.20 -1.60 11.14
C VAL A 62 -0.83 -1.14 9.83
N PHE A 63 -0.35 -0.02 9.28
CA PHE A 63 -0.86 0.54 8.03
C PHE A 63 -0.63 -0.41 6.84
N LEU A 64 0.59 -0.92 6.69
CA LEU A 64 0.94 -1.90 5.65
C LEU A 64 0.09 -3.16 5.77
N SER A 65 -0.09 -3.68 6.98
CA SER A 65 -0.91 -4.88 7.22
C SER A 65 -2.37 -4.68 6.79
N ARG A 66 -2.94 -3.49 7.00
CA ARG A 66 -4.28 -3.15 6.52
C ARG A 66 -4.35 -3.01 5.00
N CYS A 67 -3.30 -2.51 4.36
CA CYS A 67 -3.24 -2.41 2.91
C CYS A 67 -3.23 -3.81 2.27
N LYS A 68 -2.47 -4.76 2.81
CA LYS A 68 -2.47 -6.15 2.33
C LYS A 68 -3.86 -6.78 2.38
N LEU A 69 -4.55 -6.71 3.51
CA LEU A 69 -5.91 -7.29 3.64
C LEU A 69 -6.89 -6.74 2.60
N ALA A 70 -6.80 -5.44 2.31
CA ALA A 70 -7.63 -4.82 1.29
C ALA A 70 -7.26 -5.28 -0.13
N MET A 71 -5.97 -5.48 -0.42
CA MET A 71 -5.51 -6.04 -1.69
C MET A 71 -5.97 -7.48 -1.90
N ASP A 72 -5.88 -8.32 -0.86
CA ASP A 72 -6.34 -9.71 -0.91
C ASP A 72 -7.82 -9.78 -1.28
N THR A 73 -8.64 -8.94 -0.64
CA THR A 73 -10.09 -8.87 -0.92
C THR A 73 -10.38 -8.44 -2.37
N LEU A 74 -9.55 -7.56 -2.94
CA LEU A 74 -9.71 -7.09 -4.32
C LEU A 74 -9.19 -8.09 -5.38
N CYS A 75 -8.36 -9.05 -4.99
CA CYS A 75 -7.85 -10.10 -5.88
C CYS A 75 -8.74 -11.36 -5.90
N ASP A 76 -9.54 -11.57 -4.85
CA ASP A 76 -10.46 -12.70 -4.74
C ASP A 76 -11.82 -12.45 -5.43
N GLU A 77 -12.09 -11.23 -5.91
CA GLU A 77 -13.27 -10.85 -6.73
C GLU A 77 -12.97 -10.86 -8.24
#